data_AF-A0A7W1ALX3-F1
#
_entry.id   AF-A0A7W1ALX3-F1
#
_cell.length_a   1.000
_cell.length_b   1.000
_cell.length_c   1.000
_cell.angle_alpha   90.00
_cell.angle_beta   90.00
_cell.angle_gamma   90.00
#
_symmetry.space_group_name_H-M   'P 1'
#
loop_
_entity.id
_entity.type
_entity.pdbx_description
1 polymer ?
#
loop_
_entity_poly.entity_id
_entity_poly.type
_entity_poly.pdbx_seq_one_letter_code
_entity_poly.pdbx_strand_id
1 'polypeptide(L)'
;MNFHAIRAIYRFEMARTFRTVTQSIASPVLSTSLYFVVFGSAIGSRLGSIDAVSYGAFIIPGLIMMSLLGESISNASFGIYMPKWSGTIFELLSAPVSFVEVLLGYVGAAATKSVMLGVLILITARVFVPYEIAHPIWMVSL
;
A
#
# COMPACT_ATOMS: atom_id res chain seq x y z
N MET A 1 -1.97 26.94 9.06
CA MET A 1 -1.59 25.61 8.58
C MET A 1 -0.47 25.76 7.57
N ASN A 2 0.71 25.25 7.89
CA ASN A 2 1.94 25.40 7.14
C ASN A 2 2.06 24.28 6.09
N PHE A 3 1.55 24.55 4.89
CA PHE A 3 1.61 23.60 3.77
C PHE A 3 3.05 23.27 3.32
N HIS A 4 4.01 24.16 3.57
CA HIS A 4 5.41 23.90 3.27
C HIS A 4 5.99 22.80 4.17
N ALA A 5 5.65 22.81 5.46
CA ALA A 5 6.07 21.78 6.40
C ALA A 5 5.49 20.41 6.01
N ILE A 6 4.18 20.35 5.73
CA ILE A 6 3.51 19.13 5.25
C ILE A 6 4.20 18.60 3.98
N ARG A 7 4.43 19.48 2.99
CA ARG A 7 5.06 19.11 1.72
C ARG A 7 6.50 18.65 1.90
N ALA A 8 7.26 19.24 2.83
CA ALA A 8 8.63 18.84 3.13
C ALA A 8 8.69 17.42 3.71
N ILE A 9 7.86 17.13 4.73
CA ILE A 9 7.76 15.80 5.36
C ILE A 9 7.32 14.78 4.31
N TYR A 10 6.27 15.09 3.55
CA TYR A 10 5.77 14.22 2.49
C TYR A 10 6.84 13.89 1.46
N ARG A 11 7.56 14.89 0.94
CA ARG A 11 8.61 14.67 -0.06
C ARG A 11 9.78 13.88 0.49
N PHE A 12 10.17 14.12 1.74
CA PHE A 12 11.22 13.35 2.42
C PHE A 12 10.84 11.87 2.52
N GLU A 13 9.62 11.60 2.97
CA GLU A 13 9.08 10.24 3.08
C GLU A 13 8.96 9.54 1.73
N MET A 14 8.51 10.22 0.69
CA MET A 14 8.44 9.67 -0.66
C MET A 14 9.84 9.40 -1.23
N ALA A 15 10.79 10.32 -1.05
CA ALA A 15 12.17 10.13 -1.46
C ALA A 15 12.82 8.93 -0.76
N ARG A 16 12.51 8.68 0.51
CA ARG A 16 12.95 7.47 1.22
C ARG A 16 12.43 6.20 0.54
N THR A 17 11.15 6.15 0.20
CA THR A 17 10.56 4.98 -0.48
C THR A 17 11.18 4.71 -1.84
N PHE A 18 11.46 5.75 -2.62
CA PHE A 18 12.13 5.56 -3.92
C PHE A 18 13.58 5.05 -3.81
N ARG A 19 14.22 5.18 -2.65
CA ARG A 19 15.54 4.58 -2.39
C ARG A 19 15.45 3.10 -2.00
N THR A 20 14.28 2.63 -1.56
CA THR A 20 14.06 1.26 -1.07
C THR A 20 13.03 0.51 -1.93
N VAL A 21 12.96 0.80 -3.23
CA VAL A 21 11.95 0.24 -4.16
C VAL A 21 11.92 -1.29 -4.15
N THR A 22 13.08 -1.95 -4.10
CA THR A 22 13.16 -3.41 -4.05
C THR A 22 12.44 -3.98 -2.82
N GLN A 23 12.59 -3.34 -1.67
CA GLN A 23 11.94 -3.77 -0.44
C GLN A 23 10.47 -3.35 -0.37
N SER A 24 10.18 -2.10 -0.74
CA SER A 24 8.86 -1.48 -0.55
C SER A 24 7.86 -1.75 -1.68
N ILE A 25 8.34 -2.21 -2.84
CA ILE A 25 7.49 -2.53 -4.00
C ILE A 25 7.67 -3.99 -4.42
N ALA A 26 8.90 -4.41 -4.71
CA ALA A 26 9.11 -5.74 -5.29
C ALA A 26 8.73 -6.88 -4.33
N SER A 27 9.07 -6.75 -3.04
CA SER A 27 8.72 -7.78 -2.05
C SER A 27 7.22 -7.96 -1.84
N PRO A 28 6.41 -6.90 -1.60
CA PRO A 28 4.97 -7.07 -1.48
C PRO A 28 4.32 -7.58 -2.78
N VAL A 29 4.71 -7.05 -3.94
CA VAL A 29 4.17 -7.50 -5.24
C VAL A 29 4.46 -8.97 -5.48
N LEU A 30 5.69 -9.42 -5.20
CA LEU A 30 6.07 -10.82 -5.36
C LEU A 30 5.27 -11.71 -4.40
N SER A 31 5.13 -11.31 -3.14
CA SER A 31 4.35 -12.05 -2.14
C SER A 31 2.89 -12.21 -2.56
N THR A 32 2.24 -11.12 -2.97
CA THR A 32 0.85 -11.16 -3.42
C THR A 32 0.70 -11.93 -4.73
N SER A 33 1.68 -11.86 -5.62
CA SER A 33 1.73 -12.70 -6.83
C SER A 33 1.79 -14.18 -6.51
N LEU A 34 2.61 -14.58 -5.53
CA LEU A 34 2.66 -15.96 -5.05
C LEU A 34 1.32 -16.39 -4.43
N TYR A 35 0.64 -15.49 -3.70
CA TYR A 35 -0.72 -15.75 -3.23
C TYR A 35 -1.70 -15.96 -4.38
N PHE A 36 -1.62 -15.20 -5.47
CA PHE A 36 -2.44 -15.46 -6.65
C PHE A 36 -2.15 -16.80 -7.30
N VAL A 37 -0.88 -17.22 -7.40
CA VAL A 37 -0.51 -18.53 -7.94
C VAL A 37 -1.07 -19.67 -7.08
N VAL A 38 -0.88 -19.58 -5.76
CA VAL A 38 -1.29 -20.63 -4.82
C VAL A 38 -2.82 -20.68 -4.68
N PHE A 39 -3.45 -19.56 -4.37
CA PHE A 39 -4.90 -19.52 -4.12
C PHE A 39 -5.70 -19.47 -5.42
N GLY A 40 -5.30 -18.65 -6.40
CA GLY A 40 -6.01 -18.49 -7.66
C GLY A 40 -5.91 -19.73 -8.56
N SER A 41 -4.70 -20.22 -8.83
CA SER A 41 -4.49 -21.31 -9.80
C SER A 41 -4.50 -22.70 -9.15
N ALA A 42 -3.74 -22.91 -8.07
CA ALA A 42 -3.58 -24.25 -7.48
C ALA A 42 -4.80 -24.71 -6.67
N ILE A 43 -5.38 -23.82 -5.87
CA ILE A 43 -6.57 -24.11 -5.05
C ILE A 43 -7.86 -23.80 -5.82
N GLY A 44 -7.92 -22.70 -6.57
CA GLY A 44 -9.10 -22.30 -7.34
C GLY A 44 -9.56 -23.34 -8.39
N SER A 45 -8.63 -24.09 -8.99
CA SER A 45 -8.95 -25.19 -9.91
C SER A 45 -9.74 -26.34 -9.25
N ARG A 46 -9.70 -26.46 -7.91
CA ARG A 46 -10.44 -27.46 -7.14
C ARG A 46 -11.78 -26.96 -6.60
N LEU A 47 -11.93 -25.64 -6.43
CA LEU A 47 -13.11 -25.00 -5.83
C LEU A 47 -14.18 -24.59 -6.86
N GLY A 48 -13.82 -24.50 -8.15
CA GLY A 48 -14.77 -24.11 -9.20
C GLY A 48 -15.21 -22.64 -9.13
N SER A 49 -16.46 -22.38 -9.50
CA SER A 49 -17.06 -21.03 -9.49
C SER A 49 -17.89 -20.80 -8.23
N ILE A 50 -17.81 -19.61 -7.66
CA ILE A 50 -18.67 -19.12 -6.57
C ILE A 50 -19.63 -18.10 -7.18
N ASP A 51 -20.94 -18.34 -7.12
CA ASP A 51 -21.98 -17.40 -7.61
C ASP A 51 -21.66 -16.79 -9.00
N ALA A 52 -21.32 -17.65 -9.96
CA ALA A 52 -20.93 -17.31 -11.34
C ALA A 52 -19.60 -16.53 -11.52
N VAL A 53 -18.88 -16.24 -10.44
CA VAL A 53 -17.54 -15.63 -10.47
C VAL A 53 -16.48 -16.71 -10.23
N SER A 54 -15.35 -16.66 -10.95
CA SER A 54 -14.25 -17.58 -10.70
C SER A 54 -13.66 -17.35 -9.29
N TYR A 55 -13.29 -18.42 -8.58
CA TYR A 55 -12.64 -18.29 -7.27
C TYR A 55 -11.43 -17.34 -7.31
N GLY A 56 -10.64 -17.44 -8.39
CA GLY A 56 -9.51 -16.56 -8.63
C GLY A 56 -9.90 -15.08 -8.67
N ALA A 57 -11.01 -14.71 -9.31
CA ALA A 57 -11.47 -13.31 -9.35
C ALA A 57 -12.05 -12.85 -7.99
N PHE A 58 -12.68 -13.77 -7.26
CA PHE A 58 -13.26 -13.49 -5.94
C PHE A 58 -12.20 -13.13 -4.88
N ILE A 59 -11.02 -13.76 -4.92
CA ILE A 59 -9.96 -13.51 -3.92
C ILE A 59 -9.15 -12.22 -4.18
N ILE A 60 -9.23 -11.63 -5.38
CA ILE A 60 -8.42 -10.46 -5.77
C ILE A 60 -8.63 -9.26 -4.85
N PRO A 61 -9.87 -8.79 -4.60
CA PRO A 61 -10.09 -7.68 -3.68
C PRO A 61 -9.56 -7.98 -2.27
N GLY A 62 -9.76 -9.21 -1.77
CA GLY A 62 -9.32 -9.60 -0.43
C GLY A 62 -7.79 -9.56 -0.28
N LEU A 63 -7.07 -10.11 -1.26
CA LEU A 63 -5.59 -10.09 -1.26
C LEU A 63 -5.03 -8.68 -1.44
N ILE A 64 -5.64 -7.86 -2.30
CA ILE A 64 -5.28 -6.45 -2.45
C ILE A 64 -5.47 -5.71 -1.13
N MET A 65 -6.63 -5.86 -0.47
CA MET A 65 -6.93 -5.20 0.80
C MET A 65 -5.99 -5.65 1.91
N MET A 66 -5.65 -6.94 1.99
CA MET A 66 -4.68 -7.44 2.96
C MET A 66 -3.32 -6.74 2.79
N SER A 67 -2.82 -6.64 1.55
CA SER A 67 -1.57 -5.94 1.26
C SER A 67 -1.66 -4.43 1.55
N LEU A 68 -2.75 -3.78 1.14
CA LEU A 68 -2.96 -2.34 1.35
C LEU A 68 -3.01 -1.97 2.84
N LEU A 69 -3.76 -2.74 3.63
CA LEU A 69 -3.87 -2.54 5.07
C LEU A 69 -2.54 -2.82 5.80
N GLY A 70 -1.88 -3.93 5.47
CA GLY A 70 -0.58 -4.25 6.06
C GLY A 70 0.47 -3.18 5.79
N GLU A 71 0.59 -2.76 4.53
CA GLU A 71 1.57 -1.78 4.10
C GLU A 71 1.24 -0.37 4.59
N SER A 72 -0.03 0.04 4.62
CA SER A 72 -0.40 1.36 5.16
C SER A 72 -0.03 1.50 6.63
N ILE A 73 -0.35 0.50 7.46
CA ILE A 73 -0.02 0.51 8.90
C ILE A 73 1.49 0.44 9.10
N SER A 74 2.18 -0.45 8.38
CA SER A 74 3.63 -0.62 8.48
C SER A 74 4.37 0.65 8.10
N ASN A 75 4.06 1.25 6.94
CA ASN A 75 4.74 2.45 6.44
C ASN A 75 4.41 3.69 7.30
N ALA A 76 3.16 3.85 7.76
CA ALA A 76 2.78 4.95 8.64
C ALA A 76 3.51 4.86 10.00
N SER A 77 3.57 3.67 10.58
CA SER A 77 4.24 3.43 11.86
C SER A 77 5.74 3.63 11.74
N PHE A 78 6.36 3.12 10.67
CA PHE A 78 7.79 3.23 10.43
C PHE A 78 8.25 4.69 10.27
N GLY A 79 7.45 5.54 9.61
CA GLY A 79 7.75 6.96 9.44
C GLY A 79 7.93 7.74 10.74
N ILE A 80 7.27 7.31 11.82
CA ILE A 80 7.35 7.93 13.15
C ILE A 80 8.33 7.18 14.06
N TYR A 81 8.30 5.85 14.02
CA TYR A 81 9.12 5.00 14.88
C TYR A 81 10.60 5.14 14.58
N MET A 82 10.99 5.15 13.30
CA MET A 82 12.40 5.14 12.93
C MET A 82 13.14 6.42 13.35
N PRO A 83 12.61 7.65 13.10
CA PRO A 83 13.22 8.88 13.61
C PRO A 83 13.28 8.94 15.14
N LYS A 84 12.30 8.35 15.83
CA LYS A 84 12.31 8.25 17.30
C LYS A 84 13.43 7.34 17.79
N TRP A 85 13.60 6.19 17.13
CA TRP A 85 14.65 5.23 17.47
C TRP A 85 16.06 5.76 17.15
N SER A 86 16.24 6.47 16.02
CA SER A 86 17.53 7.07 15.63
C SER A 86 17.83 8.41 16.31
N GLY A 87 16.92 8.95 17.11
CA GLY A 87 17.06 10.26 17.77
C GLY A 87 16.89 11.47 16.84
N THR A 88 16.65 11.28 15.54
CA THR A 88 16.44 12.39 14.59
C THR A 88 15.07 13.04 14.72
N ILE A 89 14.17 12.48 15.54
CA ILE A 89 12.87 13.10 15.84
C ILE A 89 12.99 14.49 16.49
N PHE A 90 14.11 14.80 17.14
CA PHE A 90 14.36 16.12 17.71
C PHE A 90 14.50 17.22 16.65
N GLU A 91 14.93 16.89 15.42
CA GLU A 91 14.95 17.83 14.29
C GLU A 91 13.53 18.27 13.92
N LEU A 92 12.59 17.33 13.97
CA LEU A 92 11.18 17.60 13.72
C LEU A 92 10.55 18.40 14.88
N LEU A 93 10.90 18.05 16.12
CA LEU A 93 10.35 18.71 17.33
C LEU A 93 10.93 20.11 17.58
N SER A 94 12.12 20.41 17.05
CA SER A 94 12.74 21.74 17.14
C SER A 94 12.26 22.70 16.05
N ALA A 95 11.72 22.18 14.95
CA ALA A 95 11.10 22.99 13.92
C ALA A 95 9.73 23.51 14.40
N PRO A 96 9.32 24.75 14.01
CA PRO A 96 8.02 25.31 14.37
C PRO A 96 6.90 24.69 13.53
N VAL A 97 6.60 23.41 13.78
CA VAL A 97 5.62 22.59 13.03
C VAL A 97 4.55 22.07 13.99
N SER A 98 3.29 22.19 13.59
CA SER A 98 2.18 21.66 14.39
C SER A 98 2.10 20.13 14.29
N PHE A 99 1.64 19.46 15.35
CA PHE A 99 1.37 18.02 15.34
C PHE A 99 0.45 17.61 14.18
N VAL A 100 -0.56 18.41 13.85
CA VAL A 100 -1.49 18.13 12.75
C VAL A 100 -0.77 18.11 11.40
N GLU A 101 0.20 19.01 11.20
CA GLU A 101 0.97 19.11 9.96
C GLU A 101 1.91 17.91 9.78
N VAL A 102 2.54 17.49 10.88
CA VAL A 102 3.36 16.28 10.94
C VAL A 102 2.53 15.04 10.58
N LEU A 103 1.34 14.92 11.19
CA LEU A 103 0.46 13.78 11.00
C LEU A 103 -0.05 13.70 9.56
N LEU A 104 -0.47 14.84 8.98
CA LEU A 104 -0.86 14.92 7.57
C LEU A 104 0.29 14.56 6.62
N GLY A 105 1.52 14.98 6.92
CA GLY A 105 2.70 14.65 6.12
C GLY A 105 2.99 13.14 6.10
N TYR A 106 3.06 12.51 7.27
CA TYR A 106 3.33 11.07 7.38
C TYR A 106 2.19 10.20 6.86
N VAL A 107 0.94 10.50 7.25
CA VAL A 107 -0.23 9.73 6.79
C VAL A 107 -0.44 9.91 5.30
N GLY A 108 -0.29 11.13 4.76
CA GLY A 108 -0.38 11.38 3.32
C GLY A 108 0.67 10.60 2.52
N ALA A 109 1.91 10.54 3.03
CA ALA A 109 2.97 9.76 2.40
C ALA A 109 2.70 8.25 2.48
N ALA A 110 2.27 7.73 3.63
CA ALA A 110 1.92 6.32 3.78
C ALA A 110 0.75 5.91 2.87
N ALA A 111 -0.33 6.71 2.86
CA ALA A 111 -1.49 6.48 2.01
C ALA A 111 -1.11 6.44 0.53
N THR A 112 -0.29 7.39 0.06
CA THR A 112 0.13 7.42 -1.35
C THR A 112 0.94 6.18 -1.73
N LYS A 113 1.85 5.72 -0.86
CA LYS A 113 2.65 4.51 -1.09
C LYS A 113 1.78 3.26 -1.17
N SER A 114 0.84 3.11 -0.24
CA SER A 114 -0.05 1.94 -0.19
C SER A 114 -1.03 1.92 -1.37
N VAL A 115 -1.56 3.07 -1.79
CA VAL A 115 -2.41 3.16 -2.99
C VAL A 115 -1.62 2.82 -4.25
N MET A 116 -0.40 3.37 -4.40
CA MET A 116 0.49 3.02 -5.51
C MET A 116 0.75 1.51 -5.57
N LEU A 117 0.99 0.88 -4.42
CA LEU A 117 1.19 -0.56 -4.34
C LEU A 117 -0.09 -1.35 -4.66
N GLY A 118 -1.25 -0.93 -4.15
CA GLY A 118 -2.55 -1.54 -4.46
C GLY A 118 -2.85 -1.53 -5.95
N VAL A 119 -2.60 -0.39 -6.62
CA VAL A 119 -2.73 -0.28 -8.09
C VAL A 119 -1.77 -1.21 -8.80
N LEU A 120 -0.51 -1.31 -8.33
CA LEU A 120 0.46 -2.21 -8.94
C LEU A 120 0.05 -3.68 -8.79
N ILE A 121 -0.44 -4.09 -7.62
CA ILE A 121 -0.98 -5.43 -7.37
C ILE A 121 -2.20 -5.70 -8.25
N LEU A 122 -3.10 -4.71 -8.42
CA LEU A 122 -4.26 -4.83 -9.28
C LEU A 122 -3.84 -5.10 -10.74
N ILE A 123 -2.82 -4.39 -11.23
CA ILE A 123 -2.25 -4.59 -12.57
C ILE A 123 -1.61 -5.98 -12.68
N THR A 124 -0.79 -6.40 -11.71
CA THR A 124 -0.13 -7.72 -11.77
C THR A 124 -1.12 -8.87 -11.63
N ALA A 125 -2.20 -8.70 -10.88
CA ALA A 125 -3.26 -9.70 -10.73
C ALA A 125 -3.87 -10.11 -12.07
N ARG A 126 -3.95 -9.20 -13.06
CA ARG A 126 -4.48 -9.51 -14.41
C ARG A 126 -3.64 -10.55 -15.16
N VAL A 127 -2.35 -10.68 -14.81
CA VAL A 127 -1.47 -11.67 -15.42
C VAL A 127 -1.79 -13.08 -14.92
N PHE A 128 -2.27 -13.20 -13.68
CA PHE A 128 -2.54 -14.49 -13.04
C PHE A 128 -4.00 -14.94 -13.22
N VAL A 129 -4.94 -14.00 -13.18
CA VAL A 129 -6.36 -14.29 -13.27
C VAL A 129 -7.03 -13.32 -14.24
N PRO A 130 -7.76 -13.79 -15.26
CA PRO A 130 -8.61 -12.93 -16.07
C PRO A 130 -9.79 -12.43 -15.21
N TYR A 131 -9.87 -11.13 -14.98
CA TYR A 131 -10.96 -10.49 -14.28
C TYR A 131 -11.34 -9.16 -14.95
N GLU A 132 -12.60 -8.76 -14.79
CA GLU A 132 -13.11 -7.46 -15.25
C GLU A 132 -13.57 -6.62 -14.06
N ILE A 133 -13.35 -5.31 -14.15
CA ILE A 133 -13.80 -4.36 -13.14
C ILE A 133 -15.15 -3.82 -13.59
N ALA A 134 -16.23 -4.37 -13.03
CA ALA A 134 -17.59 -3.93 -13.36
C ALA A 134 -17.87 -2.47 -12.91
N HIS A 135 -17.26 -2.05 -11.79
CA HIS A 135 -17.56 -0.77 -11.13
C HIS A 135 -16.28 -0.02 -10.71
N PRO A 136 -15.62 0.70 -11.64
CA PRO A 136 -14.34 1.37 -11.37
C PRO A 136 -14.44 2.49 -10.33
N ILE A 137 -15.55 3.24 -10.30
CA ILE A 137 -15.75 4.34 -9.35
C ILE A 137 -15.85 3.80 -7.93
N TRP A 138 -16.66 2.74 -7.75
CA TRP A 138 -16.83 2.09 -6.46
C TRP A 138 -15.54 1.47 -5.94
N MET A 139 -14.72 0.91 -6.84
CA MET A 139 -13.39 0.37 -6.51
C MET A 139 -12.43 1.42 -5.97
N VAL A 140 -12.49 2.66 -6.44
CA VAL A 140 -11.60 3.75 -5.99
C VAL A 140 -12.11 4.40 -4.71
N SER A 141 -13.43 4.35 -4.45
CA SER A 141 -14.04 4.93 -3.25
C SER A 141 -13.99 4.05 -1.99
N LEU A 142 -13.64 2.77 -2.13
CA LEU A 142 -13.55 1.76 -1.07
C LEU A 142 -12.10 1.59 -0.61
#